data_AF-A0A958DL33-F1
#
_entry.id   AF-A0A958DL33-F1
#
_cell.length_a   1.000
_cell.length_b   1.000
_cell.length_c   1.000
_cell.angle_alpha   90.00
_cell.angle_beta   90.00
_cell.angle_gamma   90.00
#
_symmetry.space_group_name_H-M   'P 1'
#
loop_
_entity.id
_entity.type
_entity.pdbx_description
1 polymer ?
#
loop_
_entity_poly.entity_id
_entity_poly.type
_entity_poly.pdbx_seq_one_letter_code
_entity_poly.pdbx_strand_id
1 'polypeptide(L)'
;MGNSIAEIYLDETRTQFRNYKAMAEKAMAQVDAGEFFALLDAEANSIALIAKHLAGNMRSRWRDFLNSDGEKPDRQRDREFIIEGEDRAA
;
A
#
# COMPACT_ATOMS: atom_id res chain seq x y z
N MET A 1 -3.00 -36.86 3.50
CA MET A 1 -3.78 -36.15 2.46
C MET A 1 -2.95 -34.97 2.03
N GLY A 2 -2.76 -34.74 0.74
CA GLY A 2 -2.09 -33.52 0.26
C GLY A 2 -2.99 -32.30 0.44
N ASN A 3 -2.38 -31.12 0.55
CA ASN A 3 -3.13 -29.86 0.60
C ASN A 3 -4.03 -29.72 -0.64
N SER A 4 -5.23 -29.20 -0.44
CA SER A 4 -6.12 -28.80 -1.51
C SER A 4 -5.51 -27.66 -2.34
N ILE A 5 -5.98 -27.51 -3.58
CA ILE A 5 -5.59 -26.37 -4.44
C ILE A 5 -5.88 -25.04 -3.75
N ALA A 6 -7.00 -24.93 -3.02
CA ALA A 6 -7.38 -23.72 -2.31
C ALA A 6 -6.38 -23.37 -1.19
N GLU A 7 -5.92 -24.36 -0.42
CA GLU A 7 -4.91 -24.16 0.63
C GLU A 7 -3.55 -23.76 0.04
N ILE A 8 -3.13 -24.41 -1.06
CA ILE A 8 -1.89 -24.06 -1.76
C ILE A 8 -1.96 -22.63 -2.30
N TYR A 9 -3.06 -22.27 -2.96
CA TYR A 9 -3.24 -20.94 -3.51
C TYR A 9 -3.23 -19.85 -2.43
N LEU A 10 -3.89 -20.10 -1.29
CA LEU A 10 -3.91 -19.15 -0.18
C LEU A 10 -2.52 -18.96 0.44
N ASP A 11 -1.75 -20.04 0.60
CA ASP A 11 -0.39 -19.97 1.13
C ASP A 11 0.56 -19.23 0.18
N GLU A 12 0.51 -19.57 -1.10
CA GLU A 12 1.30 -18.92 -2.14
C GLU A 12 0.96 -17.43 -2.23
N THR A 13 -0.33 -17.07 -2.22
CA THR A 13 -0.78 -15.67 -2.23
C THR A 13 -0.20 -14.91 -1.04
N ARG A 14 -0.26 -15.47 0.17
CA ARG A 14 0.33 -14.84 1.37
C ARG A 14 1.83 -14.66 1.24
N THR A 15 2.54 -15.64 0.71
CA THR A 15 3.99 -15.56 0.46
C THR A 15 4.32 -14.46 -0.53
N GLN A 16 3.58 -14.37 -1.64
CA GLN A 16 3.78 -13.33 -2.65
C GLN A 16 3.52 -11.92 -2.10
N PHE A 17 2.47 -11.72 -1.31
CA PHE A 17 2.23 -10.42 -0.66
C PHE A 17 3.38 -10.02 0.29
N ARG A 18 3.95 -10.96 1.05
CA ARG A 18 5.13 -10.70 1.90
C ARG A 18 6.36 -10.36 1.06
N ASN A 19 6.58 -11.06 -0.04
CA ASN A 19 7.69 -10.82 -0.95
C ASN A 19 7.60 -9.43 -1.57
N TYR A 20 6.42 -9.01 -2.04
CA TYR A 20 6.21 -7.65 -2.56
C TYR A 20 6.42 -6.58 -1.50
N LYS A 21 5.93 -6.78 -0.27
CA LYS A 21 6.18 -5.85 0.84
C LYS A 21 7.68 -5.69 1.10
N ALA A 22 8.40 -6.80 1.22
CA ALA A 22 9.85 -6.77 1.44
C ALA A 22 10.63 -6.11 0.29
N MET A 23 10.19 -6.31 -0.96
CA MET A 23 10.77 -5.64 -2.11
C MET A 23 10.53 -4.13 -2.08
N ALA A 24 9.31 -3.69 -1.77
CA ALA A 24 8.97 -2.28 -1.63
C ALA A 24 9.77 -1.62 -0.50
N GLU A 25 9.87 -2.27 0.67
CA GLU A 25 10.67 -1.77 1.79
C GLU A 25 12.15 -1.61 1.43
N LYS A 26 12.73 -2.59 0.74
CA LYS A 26 14.12 -2.50 0.23
C LYS A 26 14.29 -1.41 -0.83
N ALA A 27 13.28 -1.15 -1.65
CA ALA A 27 13.30 -0.05 -2.62
C ALA A 27 13.27 1.30 -1.90
N MET A 28 12.36 1.48 -0.94
CA MET A 28 12.23 2.73 -0.17
C MET A 28 13.45 2.99 0.73
N ALA A 29 14.15 1.95 1.21
CA ALA A 29 15.36 2.10 2.00
C ALA A 29 16.58 2.61 1.23
N GLN A 30 16.51 2.72 -0.11
CA GLN A 30 17.60 3.23 -0.95
C GLN A 30 17.62 4.76 -1.06
N VAL A 31 16.60 5.44 -0.55
CA VAL A 31 16.45 6.90 -0.66
C VAL A 31 16.36 7.55 0.71
N ASP A 32 16.79 8.80 0.82
CA ASP A 32 16.59 9.58 2.03
C ASP A 32 15.16 10.16 2.13
N ALA A 33 14.87 10.85 3.24
CA ALA A 33 13.55 11.44 3.45
C ALA A 33 13.21 12.51 2.40
N GLY A 34 14.18 13.33 1.97
CA GLY A 34 13.97 14.35 0.95
C GLY A 34 13.57 13.72 -0.39
N GLU A 35 14.31 12.70 -0.80
CA GLU A 35 14.05 11.92 -2.01
C GLU A 35 12.72 11.14 -1.94
N PHE A 36 12.37 10.61 -0.76
CA PHE A 36 11.11 9.91 -0.54
C PHE A 36 9.87 10.79 -0.80
N PHE A 37 9.95 12.08 -0.45
CA PHE A 37 8.90 13.06 -0.68
C PHE A 37 9.06 13.86 -1.98
N ALA A 38 10.14 13.67 -2.74
CA ALA A 38 10.43 14.46 -3.93
C ALA A 38 9.46 14.18 -5.08
N LEU A 39 9.11 15.24 -5.82
CA LEU A 39 8.43 15.14 -7.11
C LEU A 39 9.47 15.28 -8.23
N LEU A 40 9.53 14.29 -9.13
CA LEU A 40 10.46 14.32 -10.26
C LEU A 40 9.95 15.19 -11.42
N ASP A 41 8.64 15.42 -11.47
CA ASP A 41 7.94 16.26 -12.43
C ASP A 41 6.63 16.79 -11.82
N ALA A 42 6.04 17.84 -12.39
CA ALA A 42 4.78 18.42 -11.95
C ALA A 42 3.59 17.45 -12.00
N GLU A 43 3.61 16.46 -12.88
CA GLU A 43 2.56 15.44 -13.01
C GLU A 43 2.91 14.12 -12.30
N ALA A 44 4.10 14.01 -11.71
CA ALA A 44 4.56 12.81 -11.03
C ALA A 44 3.99 12.71 -9.61
N ASN A 45 3.89 11.49 -9.10
CA ASN A 45 3.69 11.23 -7.67
C ASN A 45 5.04 10.89 -7.03
N SER A 46 5.26 11.37 -5.79
CA SER A 46 6.38 10.92 -4.97
C SER A 46 6.17 9.48 -4.48
N ILE A 47 7.25 8.86 -4.00
CA ILE A 47 7.18 7.54 -3.37
C ILE A 47 6.22 7.59 -2.16
N ALA A 48 6.29 8.66 -1.37
CA ALA A 48 5.38 8.90 -0.25
C ALA A 48 3.90 8.89 -0.64
N LEU A 49 3.53 9.59 -1.72
CA LEU A 49 2.15 9.63 -2.20
C LEU A 49 1.65 8.26 -2.66
N ILE A 50 2.48 7.52 -3.39
CA ILE A 50 2.15 6.16 -3.82
C ILE A 50 1.93 5.24 -2.60
N ALA A 51 2.81 5.32 -1.61
CA ALA A 51 2.69 4.55 -0.38
C ALA A 51 1.42 4.91 0.42
N LYS A 52 1.13 6.21 0.56
CA LYS A 52 -0.09 6.72 1.21
C LYS A 52 -1.35 6.19 0.52
N HIS A 53 -1.39 6.26 -0.81
CA HIS A 53 -2.50 5.74 -1.62
C HIS A 53 -2.70 4.23 -1.47
N LEU A 54 -1.62 3.45 -1.58
CA LEU A 54 -1.68 2.00 -1.40
C LEU A 54 -2.17 1.62 0.00
N ALA A 55 -1.69 2.29 1.05
CA ALA A 55 -2.15 2.07 2.42
C ALA A 55 -3.64 2.38 2.59
N GLY A 56 -4.11 3.51 2.05
CA GLY A 56 -5.53 3.88 2.04
C GLY A 56 -6.41 2.87 1.31
N ASN A 57 -5.96 2.42 0.12
CA ASN A 57 -6.63 1.40 -0.66
C ASN A 57 -6.73 0.05 0.08
N MET A 58 -5.61 -0.44 0.61
CA MET A 58 -5.56 -1.69 1.36
C MET A 58 -6.46 -1.62 2.59
N ARG A 59 -6.41 -0.53 3.36
CA ARG A 59 -7.28 -0.32 4.53
C ARG A 59 -8.76 -0.29 4.14
N SER A 60 -9.09 0.28 2.98
CA SER A 60 -10.47 0.38 2.52
C SER A 60 -11.02 -0.98 2.07
N ARG A 61 -10.37 -1.70 1.15
CA ARG A 61 -11.01 -2.93 0.60
C ARG A 61 -10.74 -4.20 1.39
N TRP A 62 -9.72 -4.24 2.24
CA TRP A 62 -9.35 -5.45 2.98
C TRP A 62 -9.79 -5.44 4.45
N ARG A 63 -10.34 -4.33 4.96
CA ARG A 63 -11.06 -4.36 6.24
C ARG A 63 -12.46 -4.92 6.03
N ASP A 64 -12.85 -5.86 6.90
CA ASP A 64 -14.13 -6.55 6.83
C ASP A 64 -14.36 -7.26 5.47
N PHE A 65 -13.26 -7.78 4.93
CA PHE A 65 -13.25 -8.55 3.70
C PHE A 65 -14.16 -9.77 3.84
N LEU A 66 -14.98 -10.02 2.81
CA LEU A 66 -16.07 -11.01 2.72
C LEU A 66 -17.44 -10.60 3.32
N ASN A 67 -17.51 -9.60 4.20
CA ASN A 67 -18.80 -9.14 4.74
C ASN A 67 -19.24 -7.77 4.19
N SER A 68 -18.31 -6.93 3.77
CA SER A 68 -18.63 -5.68 3.07
C SER A 68 -17.70 -5.45 1.88
N ASP A 69 -18.30 -5.38 0.69
CA ASP A 69 -17.62 -5.00 -0.54
C ASP A 69 -17.51 -3.48 -0.66
N GLY A 70 -16.55 -3.02 -1.46
CA GLY A 70 -16.44 -1.64 -1.88
C GLY A 70 -15.62 -0.73 -0.97
N GLU A 71 -15.61 0.55 -1.36
CA GLU A 71 -14.91 1.62 -0.66
C GLU A 71 -15.59 1.92 0.68
N LYS A 72 -14.81 1.86 1.77
CA LYS A 72 -15.35 2.25 3.09
C LYS A 72 -15.73 3.74 3.09
N PRO A 73 -16.85 4.11 3.75
CA PRO A 73 -17.29 5.50 3.81
C PRO A 73 -16.28 6.46 4.43
N ASP A 74 -15.36 5.96 5.26
CA ASP A 74 -14.28 6.72 5.89
C ASP A 74 -13.04 6.88 5.00
N ARG A 75 -13.05 6.39 3.75
CA ARG A 75 -11.93 6.58 2.81
C ARG A 75 -12.02 7.98 2.19
N GLN A 76 -10.90 8.71 2.26
CA GLN A 76 -10.74 10.02 1.62
C GLN A 76 -9.76 9.90 0.45
N ARG A 77 -10.21 9.29 -0.66
CA ARG A 77 -9.35 8.93 -1.80
C ARG A 77 -8.51 10.10 -2.31
N ASP A 78 -9.13 11.24 -2.56
CA ASP A 78 -8.43 12.38 -3.16
C ASP A 78 -7.36 12.96 -2.22
N ARG A 79 -7.59 12.88 -0.90
CA ARG A 79 -6.64 13.30 0.13
C ARG A 79 -5.40 12.38 0.21
N GLU A 80 -5.49 11.15 -0.31
CA GLU A 80 -4.34 10.24 -0.42
C GLU A 80 -3.27 10.77 -1.40
N PHE A 81 -3.63 11.73 -2.28
CA PHE A 81 -2.73 12.38 -3.24
C PHE A 81 -2.19 13.74 -2.76
N ILE A 82 -2.37 14.04 -1.46
CA ILE A 82 -1.89 15.29 -0.84
C ILE A 82 -0.96 14.92 0.32
N ILE A 83 0.25 15.50 0.34
CA ILE A 83 1.16 15.39 1.49
C ILE A 83 0.79 16.46 2.51
N GLU A 84 0.51 16.02 3.73
CA GLU A 84 0.13 16.84 4.87
C GLU A 84 1.21 16.79 5.95
N GLY A 85 1.09 17.66 6.97
CA GLY A 85 2.07 17.71 8.05
C GLY A 85 2.21 16.39 8.81
N GLU A 86 1.13 15.63 8.94
CA GLU A 86 1.10 14.32 9.59
C GLU A 86 1.88 13.25 8.82
N ASP A 87 1.95 13.34 7.49
CA ASP A 87 2.68 12.36 6.66
C ASP A 87 4.20 12.45 6.84
N ARG A 88 4.69 13.59 7.34
CA ARG A 88 6.10 13.87 7.59
C ARG A 88 6.51 13.65 9.04
N ALA A 89 5.56 13.32 9.92
CA ALA A 89 5.76 13.26 11.37
C ALA A 89 6.19 11.87 11.88
N ALA A 90 6.77 11.02 11.02
CA ALA A 90 7.23 9.67 11.38
C ALA A 90 8.68 9.66 11.87
#